data_AF-A0A2S4Z6J5-F1
#
_entry.id   AF-A0A2S4Z6J5-F1
#
_cell.length_a   1.000
_cell.length_b   1.000
_cell.length_c   1.000
_cell.angle_alpha   90.00
_cell.angle_beta   90.00
_cell.angle_gamma   90.00
#
_symmetry.space_group_name_H-M   'P 1'
#
loop_
_entity.id
_entity.type
_entity.pdbx_description
1 polymer ?
#
loop_
_entity_poly.entity_id
_entity_poly.type
_entity_poly.pdbx_seq_one_letter_code
_entity_poly.pdbx_strand_id
1 'polypeptide(L)' 'MSRRDGTGRDGIRVDRVEEVLTLDPTTYRLTSHRFRCAFVIPSSAGSLRYGQEVTERTKGVFPGTISLPAGVG' A
#
# COMPACT_ATOMS: atom_id res chain seq x y z
N MET A 1 -24.29 13.93 35.23
CA MET A 1 -23.19 14.82 34.81
C MET A 1 -21.87 14.16 35.18
N SER A 2 -21.18 13.53 34.23
CA SER A 2 -19.71 13.41 34.26
C SER A 2 -19.22 13.22 32.82
N ARG A 3 -18.12 13.90 32.49
CA ARG A 3 -17.72 14.33 31.15
C ARG A 3 -17.09 13.20 30.33
N ARG A 4 -17.20 13.32 29.00
CA ARG A 4 -16.44 12.53 28.01
C ARG A 4 -14.94 12.68 28.25
N ASP A 5 -14.22 11.57 28.21
CA ASP A 5 -12.88 11.53 27.64
C ASP A 5 -12.92 10.61 26.41
N GLY A 6 -13.09 11.22 25.24
CA GLY A 6 -12.90 10.58 23.96
C GLY A 6 -11.43 10.64 23.59
N THR A 7 -10.66 9.59 23.90
CA THR A 7 -9.25 9.48 23.49
C THR A 7 -8.85 8.03 23.24
N GLY A 8 -9.39 7.45 22.18
CA GLY A 8 -8.72 6.38 21.43
C GLY A 8 -8.77 6.80 19.99
N ARG A 9 -7.64 7.14 19.36
CA ARG A 9 -7.60 7.10 17.89
C ARG A 9 -7.78 5.63 17.54
N ASP A 10 -9.01 5.23 17.27
CA ASP A 10 -9.34 3.97 16.62
C ASP A 10 -8.84 4.06 15.18
N GLY A 11 -7.51 4.01 15.06
CA GLY A 11 -6.82 4.11 13.79
C GLY A 11 -7.07 2.82 13.02
N ILE A 12 -7.48 2.97 11.77
CA ILE A 12 -7.45 1.87 10.81
C ILE A 12 -6.01 1.37 10.74
N ARG A 13 -5.79 0.08 11.05
CA ARG A 13 -4.48 -0.54 10.95
C ARG A 13 -4.32 -1.17 9.59
N VAL A 14 -3.16 -0.96 8.97
CA VAL A 14 -2.76 -1.74 7.80
C VAL A 14 -2.27 -3.10 8.29
N ASP A 15 -2.91 -4.16 7.81
CA ASP A 15 -2.55 -5.55 8.12
C ASP A 15 -1.55 -6.10 7.08
N ARG A 16 -1.75 -5.73 5.81
CA ARG A 16 -0.94 -6.21 4.70
C ARG A 16 -0.95 -5.24 3.53
N VAL A 17 0.20 -5.10 2.88
CA VAL A 17 0.35 -4.47 1.57
C VAL A 17 1.21 -5.38 0.70
N GLU A 18 0.73 -5.71 -0.48
CA GLU A 18 1.45 -6.46 -1.50
C GLU A 18 1.34 -5.68 -2.82
N GLU A 19 2.49 -5.42 -3.46
CA GLU A 19 2.55 -4.79 -4.77
C GLU A 19 3.48 -5.60 -5.69
N VAL A 20 3.05 -5.80 -6.94
CA VAL A 20 3.86 -6.42 -7.99
C VAL A 20 4.23 -5.37 -9.03
N LEU A 21 5.52 -5.05 -9.07
CA LEU A 21 6.12 -4.11 -10.02
C LEU A 21 6.97 -4.87 -11.04
N THR A 22 6.98 -4.40 -12.28
CA THR A 22 7.90 -4.86 -13.33
C THR A 22 8.61 -3.66 -13.93
N LEU A 23 9.94 -3.71 -13.97
CA LEU A 23 10.79 -2.71 -14.62
C LEU A 23 11.14 -3.20 -16.04
N ASP A 24 10.87 -2.37 -17.03
CA ASP A 24 11.44 -2.52 -18.37
C ASP A 24 12.87 -1.96 -18.38
N PRO A 25 13.92 -2.78 -18.58
CA PRO A 25 15.30 -2.32 -18.52
C PRO A 25 15.73 -1.49 -19.74
N THR A 26 14.97 -1.54 -20.84
CA THR A 26 15.27 -0.77 -22.06
C THR A 26 14.66 0.63 -21.99
N THR A 27 13.46 0.74 -21.43
CA THR A 27 12.74 2.04 -21.34
C THR A 27 12.74 2.65 -19.94
N TYR A 28 13.27 1.93 -18.95
CA TYR A 28 13.25 2.28 -17.53
C TYR A 28 11.83 2.56 -16.98
N ARG A 29 10.81 1.94 -17.60
CA ARG A 29 9.41 2.11 -17.18
C ARG A 29 9.03 1.08 -16.14
N LEU A 30 8.44 1.54 -15.04
CA LEU A 30 7.78 0.70 -14.06
C LEU A 30 6.30 0.48 -14.42
N THR A 31 5.86 -0.77 -14.39
CA THR A 31 4.45 -1.15 -14.48
C THR A 31 4.03 -1.80 -13.18
N SER A 32 2.95 -1.32 -12.56
CA SER A 32 2.29 -2.01 -11.45
C SER A 32 1.20 -2.93 -12.02
N HIS A 33 1.24 -4.20 -11.63
CA HIS A 33 0.34 -5.24 -12.14
C HIS A 33 -0.76 -5.61 -11.16
N ARG A 34 -0.48 -5.47 -9.86
CA ARG A 34 -1.40 -5.84 -8.80
C ARG A 34 -1.04 -5.09 -7.55
N PHE A 35 -2.04 -4.50 -6.93
CA PHE A 35 -1.94 -3.92 -5.60
C PHE A 35 -3.01 -4.55 -4.71
N ARG A 36 -2.59 -5.11 -3.58
CA ARG A 36 -3.49 -5.67 -2.57
C ARG A 36 -3.20 -5.03 -1.23
N CYS A 37 -4.25 -4.54 -0.58
CA CYS A 37 -4.18 -4.04 0.79
C CYS A 37 -5.25 -4.68 1.66
N ALA A 38 -4.89 -4.93 2.92
CA ALA A 38 -5.81 -5.37 3.95
C ALA A 38 -5.73 -4.45 5.16
N PHE A 39 -6.89 -4.12 5.70
CA PHE A 39 -7.05 -3.21 6.83
C PHE A 39 -7.86 -3.87 7.94
N VAL A 40 -7.48 -3.57 9.18
CA VAL A 40 -8.27 -3.84 10.37
C VAL A 40 -8.93 -2.55 10.82
N ILE A 41 -10.25 -2.52 10.74
CA ILE A 41 -11.08 -1.37 11.10
C ILE A 41 -11.72 -1.66 12.46
N PRO A 42 -11.45 -0.85 13.50
CA PRO A 42 -12.15 -0.96 14.78
C PRO A 42 -13.64 -0.65 14.59
N SER A 43 -14.51 -1.38 15.29
CA SER A 43 -15.96 -1.17 15.31
C SER A 43 -16.53 -1.45 16.70
N SER A 44 -17.73 -0.97 16.97
CA SER A 44 -18.41 -1.21 18.25
C SER A 44 -18.70 -2.69 18.53
N ALA A 45 -18.66 -3.55 17.51
CA ALA A 45 -18.87 -4.99 17.61
C ALA A 45 -17.57 -5.81 17.59
N GLY A 46 -16.39 -5.15 17.63
CA GLY A 46 -15.08 -5.79 17.51
C GLY A 46 -14.31 -5.27 16.30
N SER A 47 -13.52 -6.12 15.64
CA SER A 47 -12.70 -5.70 14.49
C SER A 47 -13.23 -6.22 13.16
N LEU A 48 -13.29 -5.35 12.16
CA LEU A 48 -13.65 -5.68 10.78
C LEU A 48 -12.37 -5.83 9.94
N ARG A 49 -12.31 -6.86 9.11
CA ARG A 49 -11.26 -7.03 8.10
C ARG A 49 -11.79 -6.57 6.75
N TYR A 50 -11.17 -5.54 6.20
CA TYR A 50 -11.47 -5.04 4.86
C TYR A 50 -10.27 -5.31 3.94
N GLY A 51 -10.52 -5.91 2.77
CA GLY A 51 -9.49 -6.17 1.78
C GLY A 51 -9.87 -5.54 0.45
N GLN A 52 -8.90 -4.89 -0.20
CA GLN A 52 -9.04 -4.38 -1.55
C GLN A 52 -7.98 -5.02 -2.44
N GLU A 53 -8.42 -5.52 -3.59
CA GLU A 53 -7.55 -5.99 -4.66
C GLU A 53 -7.76 -5.09 -5.88
N VAL A 54 -6.69 -4.41 -6.30
CA VAL A 54 -6.65 -3.60 -7.52
C VAL A 54 -5.91 -4.41 -8.59
N THR A 55 -6.66 -4.85 -9.60
CA THR A 55 -6.15 -5.64 -10.73
C THR A 55 -5.96 -4.81 -12.00
N GLU A 56 -6.32 -3.53 -11.96
CA GLU A 56 -6.14 -2.63 -13.10
C GLU A 56 -4.65 -2.31 -13.30
N ARG A 57 -4.20 -2.40 -14.55
CA ARG A 57 -2.82 -2.11 -14.93
C ARG A 57 -2.57 -0.61 -14.93
N THR A 58 -1.98 -0.08 -13.86
CA THR A 58 -1.53 1.32 -13.82
C THR A 58 -0.12 1.46 -14.40
N LYS A 59 0.07 2.42 -15.30
CA LYS A 59 1.37 2.78 -15.90
C LYS A 59 1.69 4.23 -15.59
N GLY A 60 2.95 4.52 -15.29
CA GLY A 60 3.43 5.89 -15.04
C GLY A 60 4.93 6.04 -15.31
N VAL A 61 5.39 7.28 -15.40
CA VAL A 61 6.82 7.60 -15.44
C VAL A 61 7.33 7.60 -14.00
N PHE A 62 8.40 6.85 -13.71
CA PHE A 62 9.06 6.91 -12.41
C PHE A 62 9.87 8.21 -12.31
N PRO A 63 9.58 9.11 -11.36
CA PRO A 63 10.25 10.42 -11.30
C PRO A 63 11.62 10.37 -10.59
N GLY A 64 12.00 9.23 -10.00
CA GLY A 64 13.25 9.07 -9.28
C GLY A 64 14.41 8.61 -10.16
N THR A 65 15.61 8.62 -9.59
CA THR A 65 16.82 8.08 -10.24
C THR A 65 16.92 6.57 -9.97
N ILE A 66 17.05 5.78 -11.03
CA ILE A 66 17.41 4.36 -10.92
C ILE A 66 18.94 4.27 -10.93
N SER A 67 19.52 3.92 -9.80
CA SER A 67 20.96 3.65 -9.68
C SER A 67 21.21 2.15 -9.70
N LEU A 68 22.19 1.72 -10.48
CA LEU A 68 22.67 0.33 -10.41
C LEU A 68 23.33 0.09 -9.04
N PRO A 69 23.19 -1.13 -8.47
CA PRO A 69 24.00 -1.54 -7.32
C PRO A 69 25.49 -1.46 -7.67
N ALA A 70 26.33 -1.16 -6.69
CA ALA A 70 27.77 -1.14 -6.88
C ALA A 70 28.26 -2.52 -7.42
N GLY A 71 29.09 -2.50 -8.46
CA GLY A 71 29.71 -3.70 -9.03
C GLY A 71 28.91 -4.42 -10.13
N VAL A 72 27.83 -3.83 -10.64
CA VAL A 72 27.13 -4.34 -11.83
C VAL A 72 27.62 -3.55 -13.05
N GLY A 73 28.43 -4.18 -13.91
CA GLY A 73 28.95 -3.66 -15.18
C GLY A 73 29.08 -4.77 -16.21
#